data_AF-A0A1V4SDY0-F1
#
_entry.id   AF-A0A1V4SDY0-F1
#
_cell.length_a   1.000
_cell.length_b   1.000
_cell.length_c   1.000
_cell.angle_alpha   90.00
_cell.angle_beta   90.00
_cell.angle_gamma   90.00
#
_symmetry.space_group_name_H-M   'P 1'
#
loop_
_entity.id
_entity.type
_entity.pdbx_description
1 polymer ?
#
loop_
_entity_poly.entity_id
_entity_poly.type
_entity_poly.pdbx_seq_one_letter_code
_entity_poly.pdbx_strand_id
1 'polypeptide(L)'
;MAGCRIVNAGMVTAVSTIADISGKYKSAGEAFIKDLNDAINEMEGAAKDALKNFIDTDVNQFVAVDLPTAVDGMSKLLEGNRDNFEKVDAQIAQSISGG
;
A
#
# COMPACT_ATOMS: atom_id res chain seq x y z
N MET A 1 6.63 30.62 -9.39
CA MET A 1 6.11 29.26 -9.67
C MET A 1 7.07 28.11 -9.28
N ALA A 2 8.18 28.34 -8.57
CA ALA A 2 9.10 27.25 -8.19
C ALA A 2 8.64 26.42 -6.96
N GLY A 3 7.77 26.98 -6.11
CA GLY A 3 7.30 26.32 -4.89
C GLY A 3 6.45 25.07 -5.15
N CYS A 4 5.48 25.12 -6.07
CA CYS A 4 4.62 23.97 -6.38
C CYS A 4 5.41 22.78 -6.95
N ARG A 5 6.40 23.00 -7.82
CA ARG A 5 7.23 21.93 -8.37
C ARG A 5 8.12 21.24 -7.33
N ILE A 6 8.71 21.99 -6.40
CA ILE A 6 9.55 21.43 -5.33
C ILE A 6 8.71 20.66 -4.32
N VAL A 7 7.53 21.16 -3.95
CA VAL A 7 6.59 20.47 -3.05
C VAL A 7 6.04 19.19 -3.70
N ASN A 8 5.79 19.21 -5.02
CA ASN A 8 5.35 18.05 -5.78
C ASN A 8 6.39 16.92 -5.77
N ALA A 9 7.68 17.21 -6.01
CA ALA A 9 8.73 16.18 -6.00
C ALA A 9 8.86 15.44 -4.64
N GLY A 10 8.72 16.15 -3.52
CA GLY A 10 8.69 15.55 -2.19
C GLY A 10 7.48 14.63 -1.99
N MET A 11 6.29 15.04 -2.46
CA MET A 11 5.08 14.21 -2.40
C MET A 11 5.15 13.00 -3.32
N VAL A 12 5.70 13.12 -4.54
CA VAL A 12 5.96 11.98 -5.45
C VAL A 12 6.82 10.94 -4.76
N THR A 13 7.91 11.38 -4.12
CA THR A 13 8.84 10.49 -3.41
C THR A 13 8.17 9.79 -2.24
N ALA A 14 7.37 10.52 -1.46
CA ALA A 14 6.63 9.97 -0.33
C ALA A 14 5.58 8.94 -0.77
N VAL A 15 4.78 9.25 -1.80
CA VAL A 15 3.76 8.33 -2.35
C VAL A 15 4.41 7.05 -2.90
N SER A 16 5.49 7.19 -3.67
CA SER A 16 6.25 6.04 -4.19
C SER A 16 6.79 5.17 -3.05
N THR A 17 7.32 5.80 -1.99
CA THR A 17 7.79 5.08 -0.80
C THR A 17 6.67 4.31 -0.09
N ILE A 18 5.47 4.89 0.01
CA ILE A 18 4.30 4.22 0.62
C ILE A 18 3.87 3.02 -0.23
N ALA A 19 3.84 3.16 -1.56
CA ALA A 19 3.53 2.06 -2.47
C ALA A 19 4.56 0.93 -2.36
N ASP A 20 5.86 1.26 -2.29
CA ASP A 20 6.93 0.29 -2.07
C ASP A 20 6.80 -0.44 -0.73
N ILE A 21 6.41 0.27 0.35
CA ILE A 21 6.16 -0.32 1.66
C ILE A 21 4.98 -1.29 1.60
N SER A 22 3.91 -0.95 0.87
CA SER A 22 2.77 -1.86 0.66
C SER A 22 3.23 -3.17 0.02
N GLY A 23 4.02 -3.09 -1.06
CA GLY A 23 4.58 -4.27 -1.73
C GLY A 23 5.46 -5.11 -0.81
N LYS A 24 6.38 -4.47 -0.08
CA LYS A 24 7.26 -5.16 0.88
C LYS A 24 6.48 -5.82 2.02
N TYR A 25 5.46 -5.14 2.54
CA TYR A 25 4.60 -5.69 3.58
C TYR A 25 3.84 -6.92 3.08
N LYS A 26 3.29 -6.86 1.86
CA LYS A 26 2.63 -8.02 1.24
C LYS A 26 3.58 -9.22 1.13
N SER A 27 4.79 -9.02 0.60
CA SER A 27 5.76 -10.11 0.47
C SER A 27 6.19 -10.69 1.81
N ALA A 28 6.37 -9.85 2.83
CA ALA A 28 6.66 -10.31 4.20
C ALA A 28 5.47 -11.10 4.79
N GLY A 29 4.25 -10.67 4.51
CA GLY A 29 3.02 -11.36 4.89
C GLY A 29 2.90 -12.75 4.27
N GLU A 30 3.11 -12.85 2.95
CA GLU A 30 3.10 -14.12 2.23
C GLU A 30 4.18 -15.08 2.76
N ALA A 31 5.38 -14.58 3.06
CA ALA A 31 6.44 -15.38 3.67
C ALA A 31 6.06 -15.86 5.07
N PHE A 32 5.49 -15.00 5.91
CA PHE A 32 5.01 -15.36 7.25
C PHE A 32 3.95 -16.46 7.19
N ILE A 33 2.94 -16.34 6.32
CA ILE A 33 1.90 -17.36 6.14
C ILE A 33 2.50 -18.69 5.71
N LYS A 34 3.49 -18.67 4.82
CA LYS A 34 4.19 -19.86 4.36
C LYS A 34 4.96 -20.53 5.51
N ASP A 35 5.80 -19.77 6.22
CA ASP A 35 6.64 -20.31 7.30
C ASP A 35 5.77 -20.85 8.45
N LEU A 36 4.64 -20.21 8.72
CA LEU A 36 3.71 -20.63 9.76
C LEU A 36 2.94 -21.90 9.34
N ASN A 37 2.54 -22.02 8.07
CA ASN A 37 2.00 -23.26 7.52
C ASN A 37 3.01 -24.42 7.55
N ASP A 38 4.29 -24.14 7.25
CA ASP A 38 5.37 -25.13 7.33
C ASP A 38 5.60 -25.58 8.78
N ALA A 39 5.58 -24.66 9.76
CA ALA A 39 5.76 -24.99 11.17
C ALA A 39 4.63 -25.84 11.75
N ILE A 40 3.37 -25.59 11.36
CA ILE A 40 2.23 -26.37 11.85
C ILE A 40 2.06 -27.69 11.10
N ASN A 41 2.77 -27.90 9.98
CA ASN A 41 2.64 -29.14 9.22
C ASN A 41 3.09 -30.37 10.04
N GLU A 42 4.02 -30.19 10.97
CA GLU A 42 4.49 -31.23 11.90
C GLU A 42 3.54 -31.49 13.08
N MET A 43 2.49 -30.67 13.26
CA MET A 43 1.47 -30.91 14.29
C MET A 43 0.46 -31.98 13.81
N GLU A 44 -0.09 -32.78 14.73
CA GLU A 44 -1.14 -33.75 14.43
C GLU A 44 -2.44 -33.44 15.21
N GLY A 45 -3.58 -33.75 14.60
CA GLY A 45 -4.90 -33.69 15.22
C GLY A 45 -5.72 -32.43 14.95
N ALA A 46 -6.93 -32.38 15.52
CA ALA A 46 -7.92 -31.32 15.26
C ALA A 46 -7.45 -29.89 15.58
N ALA A 47 -6.45 -29.75 16.46
CA ALA A 47 -5.84 -28.47 16.76
C ALA A 47 -5.08 -27.88 15.55
N LYS A 48 -4.42 -28.72 14.74
CA LYS A 48 -3.76 -28.28 13.49
C LYS A 48 -4.79 -27.78 12.49
N ASP A 49 -5.87 -28.52 12.29
CA ASP A 49 -6.89 -28.15 11.30
C ASP A 49 -7.56 -26.81 11.67
N ALA A 50 -7.85 -26.60 12.96
CA ALA A 50 -8.37 -25.34 13.44
C ALA A 50 -7.37 -24.18 13.26
N LEU A 51 -6.09 -24.41 13.59
CA LEU A 51 -5.04 -23.38 13.42
C LEU A 51 -4.85 -23.05 11.94
N LYS A 52 -4.72 -24.07 11.09
CA LYS A 52 -4.53 -23.93 9.65
C LYS A 52 -5.68 -23.16 9.02
N ASN A 53 -6.92 -23.48 9.39
CA ASN A 53 -8.08 -22.75 8.91
C ASN A 53 -8.02 -21.27 9.31
N PHE A 54 -7.73 -20.97 10.59
CA PHE A 54 -7.58 -19.59 11.06
C PHE A 54 -6.47 -18.82 10.31
N ILE A 55 -5.36 -19.47 10.02
CA ILE A 55 -4.22 -18.86 9.30
C ILE A 55 -4.58 -18.60 7.85
N ASP A 56 -5.15 -19.59 7.16
CA ASP A 56 -5.45 -19.50 5.73
C ASP A 56 -6.64 -18.56 5.45
N THR A 57 -7.57 -18.37 6.41
CA THR A 57 -8.66 -17.40 6.30
C THR A 57 -8.27 -16.05 6.86
N ASP A 58 -8.21 -15.92 8.17
CA ASP A 58 -8.27 -14.62 8.83
C ASP A 58 -6.91 -13.92 8.79
N VAL A 59 -5.84 -14.68 9.07
CA VAL A 59 -4.48 -14.12 9.09
C VAL A 59 -4.01 -13.80 7.67
N ASN A 60 -4.22 -14.70 6.72
CA ASN A 60 -3.85 -14.48 5.33
C ASN A 60 -4.64 -13.32 4.71
N GLN A 61 -5.96 -13.28 4.91
CA GLN A 61 -6.79 -12.17 4.42
C GLN A 61 -6.31 -10.83 4.99
N PHE A 62 -6.05 -10.76 6.29
CA PHE A 62 -5.63 -9.51 6.91
C PHE A 62 -4.21 -9.08 6.47
N VAL A 63 -3.25 -9.98 6.57
CA VAL A 63 -1.80 -9.67 6.42
C VAL A 63 -1.39 -9.59 4.95
N ALA A 64 -1.89 -10.47 4.08
CA ALA A 64 -1.48 -10.52 2.67
C ALA A 64 -2.42 -9.77 1.73
N VAL A 65 -3.62 -9.40 2.18
CA VAL A 65 -4.63 -8.76 1.32
C VAL A 65 -5.06 -7.39 1.88
N ASP A 66 -5.70 -7.34 3.03
CA ASP A 66 -6.41 -6.14 3.50
C ASP A 66 -5.45 -4.98 3.83
N LEU A 67 -4.42 -5.23 4.65
CA LEU A 67 -3.44 -4.22 5.04
C LEU A 67 -2.63 -3.69 3.84
N PRO A 68 -2.02 -4.54 2.99
CA PRO A 68 -1.35 -4.06 1.78
C PRO A 68 -2.29 -3.26 0.87
N THR A 69 -3.52 -3.73 0.68
CA THR A 69 -4.49 -3.06 -0.19
C THR A 69 -4.90 -1.70 0.38
N ALA A 70 -5.03 -1.58 1.70
CA ALA A 70 -5.31 -0.30 2.35
C ALA A 70 -4.15 0.70 2.19
N VAL A 71 -2.91 0.23 2.35
CA VAL A 71 -1.70 1.07 2.18
C VAL A 71 -1.53 1.49 0.72
N ASP A 72 -1.78 0.60 -0.24
CA ASP A 72 -1.78 0.92 -1.67
C ASP A 72 -2.95 1.85 -2.07
N GLY A 73 -4.14 1.63 -1.52
CA GLY A 73 -5.28 2.53 -1.71
C GLY A 73 -4.98 3.94 -1.22
N MET A 74 -4.32 4.06 -0.06
CA MET A 74 -3.89 5.35 0.47
C MET A 74 -2.84 6.01 -0.41
N SER A 75 -1.85 5.26 -0.94
CA SER A 75 -0.84 5.82 -1.85
C SER A 75 -1.50 6.39 -3.12
N LYS A 76 -2.47 5.66 -3.71
CA LYS A 76 -3.24 6.09 -4.88
C LYS A 76 -4.10 7.33 -4.61
N LEU A 77 -4.74 7.42 -3.44
CA LEU A 77 -5.52 8.60 -3.05
C LEU A 77 -4.62 9.84 -2.90
N LEU A 78 -3.45 9.68 -2.29
CA LEU A 78 -2.46 10.74 -2.15
C LEU A 78 -1.90 11.16 -3.53
N GLU A 79 -1.71 10.20 -4.43
CA GLU A 79 -1.32 10.47 -5.82
C GLU A 79 -2.39 11.26 -6.57
N GLY A 80 -3.65 10.85 -6.49
CA GLY A 80 -4.76 11.57 -7.12
C GLY A 80 -4.92 13.00 -6.58
N ASN A 81 -4.73 13.20 -5.28
CA ASN A 81 -4.73 14.53 -4.67
C ASN A 81 -3.58 15.39 -5.20
N ARG A 82 -2.37 14.85 -5.29
CA ARG A 82 -1.19 15.52 -5.89
C ARG A 82 -1.48 15.96 -7.32
N ASP A 83 -1.97 15.05 -8.16
CA ASP A 83 -2.26 15.33 -9.56
C ASP A 83 -3.33 16.42 -9.72
N ASN A 84 -4.34 16.44 -8.84
CA ASN A 84 -5.34 17.50 -8.82
C ASN A 84 -4.73 18.85 -8.42
N PHE A 85 -3.84 18.89 -7.43
CA PHE A 85 -3.14 20.11 -7.05
C PHE A 85 -2.29 20.66 -8.20
N GLU A 86 -1.57 19.80 -8.92
CA GLU A 86 -0.75 20.21 -10.07
C GLU A 86 -1.61 20.75 -11.23
N LYS A 87 -2.75 20.10 -11.53
CA LYS A 87 -3.68 20.57 -12.56
C LYS A 87 -4.30 21.93 -12.21
N VAL A 88 -4.71 22.12 -10.95
CA VAL A 88 -5.26 23.41 -10.49
C VAL A 88 -4.21 24.51 -10.53
N ASP A 89 -2.97 24.23 -10.11
CA ASP A 89 -1.85 25.18 -10.22
C ASP A 89 -1.57 25.56 -11.67
N ALA A 90 -1.55 24.58 -12.59
CA ALA A 90 -1.37 24.82 -14.01
C ALA A 90 -2.52 25.65 -14.62
N GLN A 91 -3.76 25.40 -14.23
CA GLN A 91 -4.93 26.18 -14.65
C GLN A 91 -4.88 27.62 -14.14
N ILE A 92 -4.49 27.83 -12.88
CA ILE A 92 -4.31 29.16 -12.30
C ILE A 92 -3.17 29.88 -13.01
N ALA A 93 -2.05 29.20 -13.27
CA ALA A 93 -0.93 29.76 -14.02
C ALA A 93 -1.32 30.19 -15.44
N GLN A 94 -2.07 29.36 -16.18
CA GLN A 94 -2.61 29.71 -17.51
C GLN A 94 -3.60 30.89 -17.44
N SER A 95 -4.46 30.91 -16.42
CA SER A 95 -5.44 31.99 -16.24
C SER A 95 -4.78 33.33 -15.90
N ILE A 96 -3.66 33.31 -15.17
CA ILE A 96 -2.87 34.49 -14.80
C ILE A 96 -1.95 34.94 -15.95
N SER A 97 -1.39 34.00 -16.72
CA SER A 97 -0.53 34.35 -17.86
C SER A 97 -1.27 35.01 -19.02
N GLY A 98 -2.61 35.10 -18.93
CA GLY A 98 -3.48 35.34 -20.07
C GLY A 98 -3.56 34.06 -20.90
N GLY A 99 -4.77 33.72 -21.36
CA GLY A 99 -4.91 32.77 -22.45
C GLY A 99 -4.19 33.24 -23.71
#